data_AF-A0A8S3R6N7-F1
#
_entry.id   AF-A0A8S3R6N7-F1
#
_cell.length_a   1.000
_cell.length_b   1.000
_cell.length_c   1.000
_cell.angle_alpha   90.00
_cell.angle_beta   90.00
_cell.angle_gamma   90.00
#
_symmetry.space_group_name_H-M   'P 1'
#
loop_
_entity.id
_entity.type
_entity.pdbx_description
1 polymer ?
#
loop_
_entity_poly.entity_id
_entity_poly.type
_entity_poly.pdbx_seq_one_letter_code
_entity_poly.pdbx_strand_id
1 'polypeptide(L)'
;MTLLQATSSIKTLCLEKNNNELTLKKIHNYFYQCQGLMNICKLPWIDFIVRTTNPYDINIERIYRDSVMWEQNLLPKLKAFFLNAMLPELTHPRHKKYPGIREPGIWYNVSIKGSTPGPSKKKTLHDHDDTDDESTKTDFNPLPPLKRNRRKCSTIKFVGRRIAHEWILEDGCKKWFKGLVLSVLKKSDGDVNAVYEIKYDGEDDANEVEHKELLEDYRNSSLKFIDI
;
A
#
# COMPACT_ATOMS: atom_id res chain seq x y z
N MET A 1 -12.62 25.25 14.47
CA MET A 1 -11.26 25.47 13.92
C MET A 1 -11.39 25.78 12.43
N THR A 2 -10.87 26.91 11.95
CA THR A 2 -10.87 27.23 10.50
C THR A 2 -9.88 26.35 9.75
N LEU A 3 -9.99 26.23 8.42
CA LEU A 3 -9.06 25.45 7.60
C LEU A 3 -7.62 25.95 7.73
N LEU A 4 -7.45 27.28 7.81
CA LEU A 4 -6.15 27.90 8.02
C LEU A 4 -5.54 27.58 9.39
N GLN A 5 -6.36 27.49 10.44
CA GLN A 5 -5.89 27.04 11.75
C GLN A 5 -5.53 25.56 11.71
N ALA A 6 -6.34 24.76 11.02
CA ALA A 6 -6.14 23.32 10.89
C ALA A 6 -4.82 22.97 10.20
N THR A 7 -4.34 23.77 9.22
CA THR A 7 -3.04 23.51 8.58
C THR A 7 -1.86 23.57 9.55
N SER A 8 -1.97 24.37 10.61
CA SER A 8 -0.92 24.52 11.63
C SER A 8 -1.06 23.49 12.76
N SER A 9 -2.29 23.11 13.10
CA SER A 9 -2.57 22.23 14.24
C SER A 9 -2.64 20.74 13.87
N ILE A 10 -3.07 20.41 12.66
CA ILE A 10 -3.35 19.02 12.22
C ILE A 10 -2.33 18.59 11.18
N LYS A 11 -1.33 17.82 11.60
CA LYS A 11 -0.25 17.33 10.71
C LYS A 11 -0.77 16.47 9.56
N THR A 12 -1.82 15.69 9.82
CA THR A 12 -2.46 14.78 8.85
C THR A 12 -3.41 15.46 7.89
N LEU A 13 -3.61 16.78 8.00
CA LEU A 13 -4.48 17.52 7.08
C LEU A 13 -3.92 17.47 5.65
N CYS A 14 -4.82 17.35 4.67
CA CYS A 14 -4.46 17.30 3.26
C CYS A 14 -4.01 18.66 2.69
N LEU A 15 -4.45 19.76 3.30
CA LEU A 15 -4.10 21.12 2.87
C LEU A 15 -2.77 21.59 3.48
N GLU A 16 -2.08 22.46 2.77
CA GLU A 16 -0.97 23.28 3.22
C GLU A 16 -1.22 24.75 2.89
N LYS A 17 -0.68 25.63 3.73
CA LYS A 17 -0.70 27.07 3.51
C LYS A 17 0.50 27.45 2.64
N ASN A 18 0.24 27.85 1.40
CA ASN A 18 1.25 28.39 0.49
C ASN A 18 0.99 29.89 0.33
N ASN A 19 1.85 30.71 0.92
CA ASN A 19 1.66 32.16 1.05
C ASN A 19 0.33 32.51 1.76
N ASN A 20 -0.65 33.01 1.01
CA ASN A 20 -1.98 33.37 1.50
C ASN A 20 -3.09 32.43 1.02
N GLU A 21 -2.74 31.37 0.28
CA GLU A 21 -3.70 30.43 -0.28
C GLU A 21 -3.57 29.04 0.36
N LEU A 22 -4.71 28.38 0.51
CA LEU A 22 -4.79 27.00 0.95
C LEU A 22 -4.79 26.09 -0.28
N THR A 23 -3.79 25.22 -0.35
CA THR A 23 -3.60 24.31 -1.49
C THR A 23 -3.44 22.88 -1.01
N LEU A 24 -3.80 21.92 -1.84
CA LEU A 24 -3.66 20.50 -1.59
C LEU A 24 -2.17 20.14 -1.68
N LYS A 25 -1.66 19.51 -0.63
CA LYS A 25 -0.30 18.98 -0.61
C LYS A 25 -0.10 18.05 -1.81
N LYS A 26 0.86 18.37 -2.67
CA LYS A 26 1.19 17.56 -3.87
C LYS A 26 1.63 16.13 -3.54
N ILE A 27 2.14 15.93 -2.32
CA ILE A 27 2.55 14.62 -1.80
C ILE A 27 1.43 13.83 -1.12
N HIS A 28 0.25 14.42 -0.94
CA HIS A 28 -0.87 13.77 -0.26
C HIS A 28 -1.65 12.84 -1.22
N ASN A 29 -2.19 11.74 -0.69
CA ASN A 29 -2.90 10.72 -1.48
C ASN A 29 -4.02 11.29 -2.35
N TYR A 30 -4.76 12.29 -1.85
CA TYR A 30 -5.82 12.97 -2.60
C TYR A 30 -5.30 13.66 -3.88
N PHE A 31 -4.07 14.17 -3.90
CA PHE A 31 -3.50 14.77 -5.11
C PHE A 31 -3.29 13.71 -6.19
N TYR A 32 -2.74 12.55 -5.82
CA TYR A 32 -2.60 11.40 -6.72
C TYR A 32 -3.95 10.89 -7.23
N GLN A 33 -4.99 10.88 -6.39
CA GLN A 33 -6.35 10.52 -6.81
C GLN A 33 -6.91 11.51 -7.84
N CYS A 34 -6.76 12.82 -7.61
CA CYS A 34 -7.17 13.85 -8.56
C CYS A 34 -6.46 13.68 -9.91
N GLN A 35 -5.12 13.52 -9.89
CA GLN A 35 -4.33 13.30 -11.10
C GLN A 35 -4.72 12.00 -11.83
N GLY A 36 -4.96 10.92 -11.10
CA GLY A 36 -5.43 9.65 -11.66
C GLY A 36 -6.78 9.80 -12.36
N LEU A 37 -7.76 10.40 -11.68
CA LEU A 37 -9.11 10.61 -12.21
C LEU A 37 -9.10 11.47 -13.48
N MET A 38 -8.36 12.59 -13.48
CA MET A 38 -8.22 13.46 -14.64
C MET A 38 -7.61 12.75 -15.84
N ASN A 39 -6.61 11.87 -15.63
CA ASN A 39 -5.96 11.13 -16.71
C ASN A 39 -6.83 10.00 -17.29
N ILE A 40 -7.68 9.38 -16.46
CA ILE A 40 -8.69 8.40 -16.89
C ILE A 40 -9.79 9.10 -17.68
N CYS A 41 -10.39 10.14 -17.10
CA CYS A 41 -11.55 10.84 -17.66
C CYS A 41 -11.19 11.85 -18.76
N LYS A 42 -9.89 12.03 -19.06
CA LYS A 42 -9.37 13.03 -20.01
C LYS A 42 -9.80 14.46 -19.69
N LEU A 43 -9.92 14.77 -18.41
CA LEU A 43 -10.27 16.11 -17.94
C LEU A 43 -9.03 17.01 -17.84
N PRO A 44 -9.12 18.29 -18.26
CA PRO A 44 -8.00 19.23 -18.15
C PRO A 44 -7.76 19.70 -16.70
N TRP A 45 -8.80 19.70 -15.86
CA TRP A 45 -8.76 20.14 -14.48
C TRP A 45 -9.92 19.52 -13.67
N ILE A 46 -9.83 19.61 -12.34
CA ILE A 46 -10.92 19.30 -11.39
C ILE A 46 -10.92 20.34 -10.26
N ASP A 47 -12.10 20.65 -9.73
CA ASP A 47 -12.22 21.49 -8.52
C ASP A 47 -12.22 20.59 -7.29
N PHE A 48 -11.22 20.78 -6.42
CA PHE A 48 -11.05 20.07 -5.14
C PHE A 48 -11.59 20.93 -4.01
N ILE A 49 -12.58 20.40 -3.29
CA ILE A 49 -13.34 21.16 -2.27
C ILE A 49 -13.10 20.54 -0.90
N VAL A 50 -12.67 21.36 0.06
CA VAL A 50 -12.58 21.00 1.47
C VAL A 50 -13.48 21.94 2.25
N ARG A 51 -14.35 21.39 3.12
CA ARG A 51 -15.25 22.19 3.95
C ARG A 51 -15.18 21.78 5.41
N THR A 52 -15.32 22.75 6.31
CA THR A 52 -15.62 22.54 7.72
C THR A 52 -17.01 23.07 8.03
N THR A 53 -17.69 22.46 8.99
CA THR A 53 -19.06 22.86 9.39
C THR A 53 -19.07 23.78 10.60
N ASN A 54 -18.05 23.74 11.47
CA ASN A 54 -17.98 24.58 12.67
C ASN A 54 -16.54 25.05 13.01
N PRO A 55 -16.18 26.33 12.78
CA PRO A 55 -16.96 27.30 12.03
C PRO A 55 -17.13 26.83 10.57
N TYR A 56 -18.12 27.40 9.89
CA TYR A 56 -18.27 27.21 8.46
C TYR A 56 -17.05 27.81 7.74
N ASP A 57 -16.34 27.00 6.98
CA ASP A 57 -15.19 27.40 6.18
C ASP A 57 -15.10 26.48 4.96
N ILE A 58 -14.76 27.03 3.80
CA ILE A 58 -14.70 26.29 2.54
C ILE A 58 -13.50 26.74 1.73
N ASN A 59 -12.69 25.77 1.30
CA ASN A 59 -11.61 25.98 0.35
C ASN A 59 -11.94 25.25 -0.95
N ILE A 60 -11.86 25.98 -2.06
CA ILE A 60 -12.04 25.43 -3.41
C ILE A 60 -10.76 25.70 -4.18
N GLU A 61 -10.09 24.64 -4.60
CA GLU A 61 -8.87 24.72 -5.38
C GLU A 61 -9.08 24.07 -6.74
N ARG A 62 -8.73 24.78 -7.82
CA ARG A 62 -8.69 24.18 -9.15
C ARG A 62 -7.35 23.49 -9.37
N ILE A 63 -7.39 22.16 -9.48
CA ILE A 63 -6.21 21.34 -9.75
C ILE A 63 -6.15 21.06 -11.25
N TYR A 64 -5.03 21.41 -11.87
CA TYR A 64 -4.76 21.11 -13.28
C TYR A 64 -4.14 19.73 -13.44
N ARG A 65 -4.43 19.10 -14.58
CA ARG A 65 -3.78 17.84 -14.97
C ARG A 65 -2.28 18.06 -15.17
N ASP A 66 -1.48 17.28 -14.46
CA ASP A 66 -0.02 17.24 -14.56
C ASP A 66 0.39 16.01 -15.39
N SER A 67 0.63 16.23 -16.68
CA SER A 67 1.03 15.17 -17.62
C SER A 67 2.40 14.60 -17.28
N VAL A 68 3.34 15.43 -16.82
CA VAL A 68 4.70 15.00 -16.47
C VAL A 68 4.66 14.07 -15.26
N MET A 69 3.94 14.45 -14.20
CA MET A 69 3.77 13.62 -13.02
C MET A 69 3.07 12.29 -13.37
N TRP A 70 2.06 12.34 -14.23
CA TRP A 70 1.37 11.14 -14.70
C TRP A 70 2.32 10.18 -15.41
N GLU A 71 3.02 10.64 -16.44
CA GLU A 71 3.87 9.83 -17.30
C GLU A 71 5.11 9.30 -16.57
N GLN A 72 5.72 10.12 -15.72
CA GLN A 72 6.99 9.77 -15.07
C GLN A 72 6.82 9.04 -13.73
N ASN A 73 5.69 9.21 -13.03
CA ASN A 73 5.52 8.68 -11.67
C ASN A 73 4.31 7.73 -11.53
N LEU A 74 3.09 8.20 -11.85
CA LEU A 74 1.88 7.40 -11.59
C LEU A 74 1.76 6.23 -12.56
N LEU A 75 1.82 6.50 -13.87
CA LEU A 75 1.59 5.49 -14.90
C LEU A 75 2.57 4.31 -14.81
N PRO A 76 3.89 4.50 -14.62
CA PRO A 76 4.82 3.38 -14.48
C PRO A 76 4.49 2.50 -13.27
N LYS A 77 4.14 3.10 -12.13
CA LYS A 77 3.77 2.36 -10.90
C LYS A 77 2.46 1.60 -11.07
N LEU A 78 1.46 2.23 -11.65
CA LEU A 78 0.16 1.61 -11.93
C LEU A 78 0.31 0.46 -12.95
N LYS A 79 1.12 0.64 -13.99
CA LYS A 79 1.41 -0.40 -14.98
C LYS A 79 2.14 -1.59 -14.34
N ALA A 80 3.14 -1.32 -13.50
CA ALA A 80 3.85 -2.38 -12.77
C ALA A 80 2.92 -3.13 -11.82
N PHE A 81 2.08 -2.41 -11.06
CA PHE A 81 1.07 -3.01 -10.19
C PHE A 81 0.09 -3.89 -11.00
N PHE A 82 -0.41 -3.38 -12.12
CA PHE A 82 -1.32 -4.13 -12.97
C PHE A 82 -0.69 -5.41 -13.52
N LEU A 83 0.49 -5.31 -14.13
CA LEU A 83 1.13 -6.46 -14.79
C LEU A 83 1.67 -7.50 -13.80
N ASN A 84 2.16 -7.07 -12.63
CA ASN A 84 2.88 -7.96 -11.73
C ASN A 84 2.04 -8.44 -10.53
N ALA A 85 1.02 -7.67 -10.09
CA ALA A 85 0.12 -8.07 -9.00
C ALA A 85 -1.27 -8.45 -9.52
N MET A 86 -1.96 -7.51 -10.19
CA MET A 86 -3.36 -7.72 -10.56
C MET A 86 -3.54 -8.80 -11.63
N LEU A 87 -2.83 -8.68 -12.76
CA LEU A 87 -3.00 -9.59 -13.90
C LEU A 87 -2.72 -11.06 -13.53
N PRO A 88 -1.67 -11.39 -12.75
CA PRO A 88 -1.46 -12.76 -12.29
C PRO A 88 -2.57 -13.27 -11.37
N GLU A 89 -3.21 -12.41 -10.57
CA GLU A 89 -4.36 -12.80 -9.74
C GLU A 89 -5.64 -12.94 -10.56
N LEU A 90 -5.81 -12.16 -11.64
CA LEU A 90 -6.93 -12.31 -12.57
C LEU A 90 -6.81 -13.58 -13.42
N THR A 91 -5.60 -13.94 -13.84
CA THR A 91 -5.35 -15.11 -14.72
C THR A 91 -5.15 -16.41 -13.94
N HIS A 92 -4.54 -16.34 -12.74
CA HIS A 92 -4.31 -17.49 -11.89
C HIS A 92 -4.41 -17.10 -10.39
N PRO A 93 -5.64 -16.99 -9.85
CA PRO A 93 -5.86 -16.56 -8.48
C PRO A 93 -5.15 -17.45 -7.44
N ARG A 94 -4.50 -16.82 -6.46
CA ARG A 94 -3.84 -17.51 -5.33
C ARG A 94 -4.45 -17.21 -3.97
N HIS A 95 -5.52 -16.42 -3.89
CA HIS A 95 -6.16 -16.01 -2.63
C HIS A 95 -6.60 -17.16 -1.68
N LYS A 96 -6.63 -18.42 -2.14
CA LYS A 96 -6.89 -19.63 -1.33
C LYS A 96 -5.77 -20.68 -1.34
N LYS A 97 -4.62 -20.38 -1.95
CA LYS A 97 -3.49 -21.31 -2.11
C LYS A 97 -2.29 -20.75 -1.38
N TYR A 98 -1.50 -21.58 -0.70
CA TYR A 98 -0.20 -21.14 -0.16
C TYR A 98 0.76 -20.81 -1.32
N PRO A 99 1.48 -19.67 -1.33
CA PRO A 99 1.71 -18.72 -0.22
C PRO A 99 0.71 -17.56 -0.08
N GLY A 100 -0.41 -17.56 -0.81
CA GLY A 100 -1.46 -16.54 -0.78
C GLY A 100 -1.46 -15.64 -2.01
N ILE A 101 -2.20 -14.52 -1.91
CA ILE A 101 -2.17 -13.44 -2.91
C ILE A 101 -0.72 -13.02 -3.15
N ARG A 102 -0.33 -12.84 -4.42
CA ARG A 102 1.01 -12.36 -4.76
C ARG A 102 1.22 -10.96 -4.19
N GLU A 103 1.98 -10.88 -3.11
CA GLU A 103 2.37 -9.60 -2.54
C GLU A 103 3.30 -8.86 -3.52
N PRO A 104 2.98 -7.60 -3.84
CA PRO A 104 3.89 -6.76 -4.58
C PRO A 104 5.11 -6.49 -3.70
N GLY A 105 6.22 -7.18 -3.99
CA GLY A 105 7.51 -6.88 -3.38
C GLY A 105 8.00 -5.45 -3.72
N ILE A 106 9.30 -5.19 -3.59
CA ILE A 106 9.87 -3.90 -4.01
C ILE A 106 9.95 -3.86 -5.55
N TRP A 107 9.00 -3.18 -6.21
CA TRP A 107 8.94 -3.12 -7.68
C TRP A 107 9.31 -1.76 -8.29
N TYR A 108 9.42 -0.72 -7.47
CA TYR A 108 9.88 0.59 -7.92
C TYR A 108 11.36 0.76 -7.59
N ASN A 109 12.22 0.31 -8.50
CA ASN A 109 13.60 0.76 -8.67
C ASN A 109 14.10 0.25 -10.03
N VAL A 110 13.46 0.68 -11.11
CA VAL A 110 14.12 0.68 -12.41
C VAL A 110 14.77 2.05 -12.53
N SER A 111 15.99 2.18 -11.99
CA SER A 111 16.91 3.17 -12.55
C SER A 111 17.03 2.82 -14.03
N ILE A 112 16.50 3.66 -14.91
CA ILE A 112 16.79 3.60 -16.32
C ILE A 112 18.29 3.89 -16.41
N LYS A 113 19.12 2.84 -16.41
CA LYS A 113 20.51 2.96 -16.84
C LYS A 113 20.43 3.29 -18.32
N GLY A 114 20.70 4.55 -18.63
CA GLY A 114 20.86 5.04 -19.98
C GLY A 114 21.81 4.12 -20.74
N SER A 115 21.38 3.74 -21.92
CA SER A 115 22.18 3.06 -22.93
C SER A 115 23.28 4.02 -23.37
N THR A 116 24.48 3.87 -22.82
CA THR A 116 25.69 4.45 -23.44
C THR A 116 26.31 3.37 -24.35
N PRO A 117 26.60 3.66 -25.63
CA PRO A 117 27.22 2.69 -26.52
C PRO A 117 28.65 2.40 -26.06
N GLY A 118 28.97 1.13 -25.82
CA GLY A 118 30.33 0.70 -25.51
C GLY A 118 31.26 0.90 -26.72
N PRO A 119 32.52 1.32 -26.52
CA PRO A 119 33.46 1.48 -27.61
C PRO A 119 33.96 0.11 -28.08
N SER A 120 33.80 -0.14 -29.38
CA SER A 120 34.33 -1.28 -30.12
C SER A 120 35.85 -1.39 -29.96
N LYS A 121 36.34 -2.49 -29.38
CA LYS A 121 37.77 -2.85 -29.47
C LYS A 121 37.99 -3.87 -30.58
N LYS A 122 38.75 -3.42 -31.59
CA LYS A 122 39.24 -4.17 -32.74
C LYS A 122 40.11 -5.35 -32.29
N LYS A 123 39.92 -6.50 -32.95
CA LYS A 123 40.87 -7.62 -32.95
C LYS A 123 42.15 -7.21 -33.68
N THR A 124 43.29 -7.48 -33.08
CA THR A 124 44.56 -7.67 -33.82
C THR A 124 45.36 -8.76 -33.11
N LEU A 125 45.75 -9.79 -33.87
CA LEU A 125 46.69 -10.86 -33.51
C LEU A 125 48.14 -10.32 -33.58
N HIS A 126 49.02 -10.76 -32.67
CA HIS A 126 50.36 -11.28 -33.00
C HIS A 126 51.06 -11.93 -31.78
N ASP A 127 51.34 -13.24 -31.95
CA ASP A 127 52.44 -14.16 -31.58
C ASP A 127 53.43 -13.97 -30.39
N HIS A 128 53.67 -15.12 -29.74
CA HIS A 128 54.84 -15.72 -29.03
C HIS A 128 55.62 -14.88 -27.99
N ASP A 129 55.99 -15.39 -26.81
CA ASP A 129 56.84 -16.57 -26.56
C ASP A 129 56.75 -17.07 -25.08
N ASP A 130 57.19 -18.31 -24.85
CA ASP A 130 57.06 -19.17 -23.67
C ASP A 130 57.87 -18.77 -22.42
N THR A 131 57.35 -19.02 -21.20
CA THR A 131 58.05 -19.82 -20.15
C THR A 131 57.14 -20.17 -18.96
N ASP A 132 57.27 -21.42 -18.50
CA ASP A 132 56.55 -22.10 -17.41
C ASP A 132 56.82 -21.53 -16.00
N ASP A 133 55.83 -21.56 -15.10
CA ASP A 133 56.01 -22.13 -13.75
C ASP A 133 54.67 -22.37 -13.01
N GLU A 134 54.67 -23.43 -12.21
CA GLU A 134 53.58 -24.10 -11.55
C GLU A 134 53.26 -23.50 -10.17
N SER A 135 51.99 -23.22 -9.86
CA SER A 135 51.44 -23.40 -8.49
C SER A 135 49.94 -23.10 -8.40
N THR A 136 49.18 -24.17 -8.18
CA THR A 136 47.81 -24.20 -7.67
C THR A 136 47.64 -23.46 -6.35
N LYS A 137 46.75 -22.45 -6.30
CA LYS A 137 46.05 -22.02 -5.09
C LYS A 137 44.57 -21.78 -5.39
N THR A 138 43.74 -22.66 -4.83
CA THR A 138 42.29 -22.57 -4.76
C THR A 138 41.88 -21.48 -3.76
N ASP A 139 41.44 -20.33 -4.25
CA ASP A 139 40.85 -19.29 -3.40
C ASP A 139 39.37 -19.60 -3.13
N PHE A 140 39.11 -20.07 -1.91
CA PHE A 140 37.81 -20.07 -1.27
C PHE A 140 37.28 -18.63 -1.15
N ASN A 141 36.31 -18.25 -1.99
CA ASN A 141 35.50 -17.07 -1.71
C ASN A 141 34.48 -17.41 -0.61
N PRO A 142 34.48 -16.73 0.56
CA PRO A 142 33.50 -16.99 1.60
C PRO A 142 32.11 -16.56 1.15
N LEU A 143 31.12 -17.43 1.36
CA LEU A 143 29.70 -17.10 1.25
C LEU A 143 29.39 -15.81 2.04
N PRO A 144 28.62 -14.86 1.48
CA PRO A 144 28.21 -13.68 2.22
C PRO A 144 27.35 -14.11 3.42
N PRO A 145 27.46 -13.45 4.58
CA PRO A 145 26.73 -13.85 5.77
C PRO A 145 25.22 -13.77 5.49
N LEU A 146 24.53 -14.89 5.75
CA LEU A 146 23.08 -14.97 5.78
C LEU A 146 22.56 -13.85 6.67
N LYS A 147 22.05 -12.77 6.05
CA LYS A 147 21.26 -11.76 6.75
C LYS A 147 20.06 -12.51 7.30
N ARG A 148 20.10 -12.79 8.62
CA ARG A 148 18.97 -13.28 9.40
C ARG A 148 17.80 -12.36 9.11
N ASN A 149 16.91 -12.79 8.20
CA ASN A 149 15.60 -12.21 8.05
C ASN A 149 14.92 -12.36 9.40
N ARG A 150 14.89 -11.27 10.19
CA ARG A 150 13.93 -11.13 11.28
C ARG A 150 12.57 -11.33 10.60
N ARG A 151 11.97 -12.51 10.77
CA ARG A 151 10.57 -12.74 10.45
C ARG A 151 9.81 -11.68 11.24
N LYS A 152 9.39 -10.59 10.59
CA LYS A 152 8.37 -9.72 11.16
C LYS A 152 7.14 -10.63 11.22
N CYS A 153 6.80 -11.08 12.42
CA CYS A 153 5.49 -11.65 12.69
C CYS A 153 4.51 -10.55 12.27
N SER A 154 3.84 -10.72 11.13
CA SER A 154 2.87 -9.75 10.65
C SER A 154 1.67 -9.81 11.59
N THR A 155 1.54 -8.81 12.47
CA THR A 155 0.32 -8.65 13.28
C THR A 155 -0.86 -8.44 12.35
N ILE A 156 -1.91 -9.25 12.53
CA ILE A 156 -3.13 -9.17 11.71
C ILE A 156 -3.80 -7.84 11.97
N LYS A 157 -4.19 -7.16 10.89
CA LYS A 157 -4.85 -5.86 10.92
C LYS A 157 -6.29 -6.00 10.49
N PHE A 158 -7.18 -5.35 11.23
CA PHE A 158 -8.62 -5.51 11.06
C PHE A 158 -9.32 -4.25 10.54
N VAL A 159 -8.77 -3.05 10.79
CA VAL A 159 -9.44 -1.80 10.39
C VAL A 159 -9.63 -1.71 8.88
N GLY A 160 -10.82 -1.30 8.46
CA GLY A 160 -11.21 -1.16 7.06
C GLY A 160 -11.55 -2.48 6.37
N ARG A 161 -11.46 -3.62 7.08
CA ARG A 161 -11.82 -4.93 6.56
C ARG A 161 -13.31 -5.17 6.68
N ARG A 162 -13.88 -5.75 5.63
CA ARG A 162 -15.20 -6.37 5.63
C ARG A 162 -15.05 -7.79 6.16
N ILE A 163 -15.78 -8.11 7.22
CA ILE A 163 -15.71 -9.41 7.88
C ILE A 163 -17.02 -10.17 7.74
N ALA A 164 -16.91 -11.49 7.73
CA ALA A 164 -17.98 -12.39 8.11
C ALA A 164 -17.59 -13.00 9.46
N HIS A 165 -18.51 -13.00 10.42
CA HIS A 165 -18.30 -13.46 11.80
C HIS A 165 -19.41 -14.44 12.18
N GLU A 166 -19.04 -15.64 12.60
CA GLU A 166 -19.92 -16.71 13.06
C GLU A 166 -20.30 -16.51 14.53
N TRP A 167 -21.60 -16.42 14.79
CA TRP A 167 -22.15 -16.30 16.13
C TRP A 167 -23.01 -17.53 16.43
N ILE A 168 -23.03 -17.94 17.71
CA ILE A 168 -23.91 -18.99 18.21
C ILE A 168 -25.14 -18.29 18.78
N LEU A 169 -26.32 -18.61 18.23
CA LEU A 169 -27.60 -18.09 18.70
C LEU A 169 -28.12 -18.89 19.91
N GLU A 170 -29.15 -18.37 20.58
CA GLU A 170 -29.75 -18.98 21.78
C GLU A 170 -30.28 -20.40 21.56
N ASP A 171 -30.65 -20.73 20.32
CA ASP A 171 -31.10 -22.06 19.90
C ASP A 171 -29.93 -23.03 19.60
N GLY A 172 -28.69 -22.58 19.78
CA GLY A 172 -27.48 -23.34 19.46
C GLY A 172 -27.11 -23.33 17.97
N CYS A 173 -27.88 -22.65 17.12
CA CYS A 173 -27.56 -22.55 15.70
C CYS A 173 -26.41 -21.57 15.46
N LYS A 174 -25.49 -21.97 14.58
CA LYS A 174 -24.41 -21.10 14.10
C LYS A 174 -24.88 -20.27 12.93
N LYS A 175 -24.72 -18.94 13.01
CA LYS A 175 -25.09 -18.02 11.94
C LYS A 175 -23.96 -17.05 11.64
N TRP A 176 -23.75 -16.77 10.36
CA TRP A 176 -22.75 -15.82 9.89
C TRP A 176 -23.37 -14.43 9.74
N PHE A 177 -22.76 -13.44 10.39
CA PHE A 177 -23.08 -12.03 10.28
C PHE A 177 -21.97 -11.32 9.51
N LYS A 178 -22.34 -10.40 8.63
CA LYS A 178 -21.36 -9.59 7.88
C LYS A 178 -21.22 -8.25 8.57
N GLY A 179 -20.02 -7.69 8.57
CA GLY A 179 -19.77 -6.39 9.20
C GLY A 179 -18.55 -5.68 8.62
N LEU A 180 -18.40 -4.41 8.96
CA LEU A 180 -17.25 -3.58 8.62
C LEU A 180 -16.53 -3.17 9.91
N VAL A 181 -15.23 -3.42 9.96
CA VAL A 181 -14.38 -2.91 11.05
C VAL A 181 -14.08 -1.44 10.76
N LEU A 182 -14.70 -0.53 11.49
CA LEU A 182 -14.68 0.90 11.22
C LEU A 182 -13.35 1.54 11.66
N SER A 183 -12.98 1.34 12.93
CA SER A 183 -11.89 2.07 13.55
C SER A 183 -11.27 1.29 14.73
N VAL A 184 -10.13 1.77 15.23
CA VAL A 184 -9.57 1.33 16.51
C VAL A 184 -9.92 2.37 17.58
N LEU A 185 -10.63 1.93 18.62
CA LEU A 185 -11.01 2.77 19.76
C LEU A 185 -9.87 2.88 20.78
N LYS A 186 -9.07 1.82 20.95
CA LYS A 186 -7.93 1.79 21.89
C LYS A 186 -6.68 1.22 21.21
N LYS A 187 -5.52 1.83 21.48
CA LYS A 187 -4.19 1.42 20.93
C LYS A 187 -4.11 1.59 19.40
N SER A 188 -3.32 0.75 18.74
CA SER A 188 -3.10 0.75 17.30
C SER A 188 -3.59 -0.54 16.67
N ASP A 189 -3.99 -0.49 15.40
CA ASP A 189 -4.44 -1.66 14.64
C ASP A 189 -3.37 -2.77 14.62
N GLY A 190 -3.77 -3.97 15.03
CA GLY A 190 -2.91 -5.13 15.25
C GLY A 190 -2.21 -5.18 16.61
N ASP A 191 -2.48 -4.26 17.54
CA ASP A 191 -2.00 -4.37 18.93
C ASP A 191 -2.81 -5.42 19.70
N VAL A 192 -2.14 -6.21 20.54
CA VAL A 192 -2.76 -7.27 21.37
C VAL A 192 -3.86 -6.74 22.29
N ASN A 193 -3.77 -5.48 22.70
CA ASN A 193 -4.76 -4.82 23.55
C ASN A 193 -5.56 -3.75 22.77
N ALA A 194 -5.63 -3.87 21.44
CA ALA A 194 -6.50 -3.01 20.65
C ALA A 194 -7.97 -3.37 20.86
N VAL A 195 -8.84 -2.36 20.77
CA VAL A 195 -10.29 -2.53 20.76
C VAL A 195 -10.81 -1.93 19.46
N TYR A 196 -11.60 -2.68 18.73
CA TYR A 196 -12.14 -2.31 17.43
C TYR A 196 -13.61 -1.92 17.55
N GLU A 197 -14.01 -0.94 16.75
CA GLU A 197 -15.40 -0.62 16.50
C GLU A 197 -15.86 -1.36 15.24
N ILE A 198 -16.85 -2.24 15.38
CA ILE A 198 -17.34 -3.11 14.30
C ILE A 198 -18.84 -2.88 14.10
N LYS A 199 -19.23 -2.50 12.89
CA LYS A 199 -20.64 -2.37 12.52
C LYS A 199 -21.10 -3.59 11.72
N TYR A 200 -21.99 -4.39 12.28
CA TYR A 200 -22.62 -5.51 11.56
C TYR A 200 -23.80 -5.02 10.71
N ASP A 201 -24.07 -5.75 9.63
CA ASP A 201 -25.15 -5.46 8.71
C ASP A 201 -26.50 -5.76 9.38
N GLY A 202 -27.38 -4.77 9.39
CA GLY A 202 -28.72 -4.88 9.99
C GLY A 202 -28.78 -4.54 11.48
N GLU A 203 -27.64 -4.19 12.10
CA GLU A 203 -27.60 -3.59 13.43
C GLU A 203 -27.48 -2.07 13.31
N ASP A 204 -28.19 -1.37 14.19
CA ASP A 204 -28.18 0.10 14.24
C ASP A 204 -26.87 0.62 14.85
N ASP A 205 -26.39 -0.05 15.90
CA ASP A 205 -25.23 0.30 16.69
C ASP A 205 -23.96 -0.48 16.30
N ALA A 206 -22.81 0.10 16.58
CA ALA A 206 -21.52 -0.57 16.41
C ALA A 206 -21.13 -1.29 17.72
N ASN A 207 -20.46 -2.42 17.58
CA ASN A 207 -19.96 -3.23 18.68
C ASN A 207 -18.49 -2.94 18.94
N GLU A 208 -18.09 -2.94 20.21
CA GLU A 208 -16.70 -2.90 20.62
C GLU A 208 -16.17 -4.33 20.81
N VAL A 209 -15.09 -4.69 20.10
CA VAL A 209 -14.52 -6.05 20.18
C VAL A 209 -13.01 -5.97 20.40
N GLU A 210 -12.49 -6.77 21.34
CA GLU A 210 -11.05 -6.80 21.64
C GLU A 210 -10.27 -7.55 20.55
N HIS A 211 -9.02 -7.15 20.33
CA HIS A 211 -8.15 -7.81 19.35
C HIS A 211 -7.93 -9.28 19.64
N LYS A 212 -7.86 -9.68 20.92
CA LYS A 212 -7.60 -11.08 21.29
C LYS A 212 -8.75 -11.98 20.85
N GLU A 213 -9.99 -11.57 21.12
CA GLU A 213 -11.21 -12.26 20.72
C GLU A 213 -11.28 -12.35 19.20
N LEU A 214 -11.18 -11.20 18.52
CA LEU A 214 -11.23 -11.14 17.06
C LEU A 214 -10.14 -11.98 16.38
N LEU A 215 -8.94 -12.03 16.97
CA LEU A 215 -7.82 -12.83 16.50
C LEU A 215 -8.03 -14.33 16.76
N GLU A 216 -8.64 -14.68 17.89
CA GLU A 216 -9.01 -16.06 18.21
C GLU A 216 -10.09 -16.57 17.26
N ASP A 217 -11.14 -15.79 17.02
CA ASP A 217 -12.20 -16.12 16.07
C ASP A 217 -11.65 -16.26 14.65
N TYR A 218 -10.71 -15.40 14.26
CA TYR A 218 -10.02 -15.51 12.98
C TYR A 218 -9.21 -16.81 12.88
N ARG A 219 -8.47 -17.18 13.93
CA ARG A 219 -7.68 -18.42 13.99
C ARG A 219 -8.57 -19.67 13.98
N ASN A 220 -9.71 -19.61 14.66
CA ASN A 220 -10.69 -20.69 14.74
C ASN A 220 -11.59 -20.78 13.50
N SER A 221 -11.36 -19.92 12.49
CA SER A 221 -12.18 -19.82 11.28
C SER A 221 -13.64 -19.45 11.53
N SER A 222 -13.96 -18.91 12.72
CA SER A 222 -15.22 -18.27 13.08
C SER A 222 -15.28 -16.82 12.59
N LEU A 223 -14.16 -16.24 12.16
CA LEU A 223 -14.10 -14.93 11.50
C LEU A 223 -13.30 -15.01 10.21
N LYS A 224 -13.81 -14.38 9.14
CA LYS A 224 -13.20 -14.38 7.80
C LYS A 224 -13.25 -12.99 7.18
N PHE A 225 -12.19 -12.59 6.48
CA PHE A 225 -12.23 -11.41 5.60
C PHE A 225 -13.03 -11.72 4.33
N ILE A 226 -13.89 -10.80 3.94
CA ILE A 226 -14.77 -10.91 2.76
C ILE A 226 -14.62 -9.75 1.78
N ASP A 227 -13.69 -8.82 2.03
CA ASP A 227 -13.24 -7.83 1.04
C ASP A 227 -12.59 -8.55 -0.14
N ILE A 228 -13.32 -8.61 -1.26
CA ILE A 228 -12.93 -9.08 -2.59
C ILE A 228 -13.05 -7.90 -3.55
#